data_AF-A0A3N5G5Y4-F1
#
_entry.id   AF-A0A3N5G5Y4-F1
#
_cell.length_a   1.000
_cell.length_b   1.000
_cell.length_c   1.000
_cell.angle_alpha   90.00
_cell.angle_beta   90.00
_cell.angle_gamma   90.00
#
_symmetry.space_group_name_H-M   'P 1'
#
loop_
_entity.id
_entity.type
_entity.pdbx_description
1 polymer ?
#
loop_
_entity_poly.entity_id
_entity_poly.type
_entity_poly.pdbx_seq_one_letter_code
_entity_poly.pdbx_strand_id
1 'polypeptide(L)'
;MKHAAAILFLFVGLGVVSAQQAKVPPPKPKSKAEVLAFIKKTGSTPPDWFAATPLNYPKTLDLSWSPPPQGSPWDPGKNVGQFIWTSINENEARWKEGIKFLHHMLTVNKDKPATVKQVMNALGNMYHDLHQDWARAAFWRQMAGEADSLELAHSYFKLGSKDMAVEILNRYGQDNTRHASVVRLWAEIGEPAKALQLAEQMAGSIPDAGNLAAGDVCRANGRYAEALVYYQKAAAASGGSRDIDQNKKRAQASLDAIKSVELLDLKKVPDGKYKADSFGYSGQVEVEVSVAAGKITDIRVSRHTEKQYYSSISETCANLIKKQGAKGVDATSGATITSEAIINATVKALPKK
;
A
#
# COMPACT_ATOMS: atom_id res chain seq x y z
N MET A 1 15.95 28.77 73.60
CA MET A 1 16.20 27.51 72.88
C MET A 1 14.96 27.14 72.06
N LYS A 2 15.10 27.07 70.72
CA LYS A 2 14.31 26.31 69.71
C LYS A 2 12.77 26.43 69.81
N HIS A 3 12.09 27.41 69.18
CA HIS A 3 11.61 27.46 67.78
C HIS A 3 10.89 26.19 67.29
N ALA A 4 9.55 26.26 67.29
CA ALA A 4 8.62 25.34 66.65
C ALA A 4 8.37 25.80 65.20
N ALA A 5 8.49 24.90 64.23
CA ALA A 5 8.26 25.17 62.82
C ALA A 5 6.83 24.76 62.44
N ALA A 6 6.03 25.74 61.98
CA ALA A 6 4.74 25.51 61.34
C ALA A 6 4.96 25.14 59.86
N ILE A 7 4.33 24.06 59.41
CA ILE A 7 4.35 23.60 58.02
C ILE A 7 3.20 24.32 57.29
N LEU A 8 3.58 25.25 56.39
CA LEU A 8 2.69 25.95 55.49
C LEU A 8 2.51 25.12 54.21
N PHE A 9 1.30 24.62 53.96
CA PHE A 9 0.95 23.99 52.68
C PHE A 9 0.76 25.07 51.61
N LEU A 10 1.73 25.20 50.69
CA LEU A 10 1.55 25.94 49.44
C LEU A 10 0.89 25.03 48.40
N PHE A 11 -0.37 25.33 48.07
CA PHE A 11 -1.03 24.84 46.86
C PHE A 11 -0.38 25.52 45.64
N VAL A 12 0.50 24.81 44.94
CA VAL A 12 0.95 25.21 43.60
C VAL A 12 0.00 24.58 42.59
N GLY A 13 -0.80 25.42 41.93
CA GLY A 13 -1.68 25.01 40.84
C GLY A 13 -0.87 24.41 39.70
N LEU A 14 -1.09 23.13 39.43
CA LEU A 14 -0.63 22.46 38.21
C LEU A 14 -1.46 22.99 37.04
N GLY A 15 -0.97 24.04 36.40
CA GLY A 15 -1.43 24.45 35.07
C GLY A 15 -1.19 23.28 34.10
N VAL A 16 -2.28 22.79 33.51
CA VAL A 16 -2.24 21.79 32.44
C VAL A 16 -1.60 22.45 31.23
N VAL A 17 -0.28 22.29 31.06
CA VAL A 17 0.38 22.63 29.81
C VAL A 17 0.00 21.56 28.80
N SER A 18 -0.97 21.89 27.95
CA SER A 18 -1.26 21.15 26.73
C SER A 18 0.01 21.13 25.89
N ALA A 19 0.72 20.00 25.90
CA ALA A 19 1.81 19.76 24.96
C ALA A 19 1.20 19.63 23.56
N GLN A 20 1.06 20.74 22.86
CA GLN A 20 1.01 20.73 21.40
C GLN A 20 2.31 20.05 20.94
N GLN A 21 2.22 18.77 20.59
CA GLN A 21 3.29 18.09 19.87
C GLN A 21 3.62 18.94 18.64
N ALA A 22 4.81 19.55 18.65
CA ALA A 22 5.33 20.24 17.50
C ALA A 22 5.33 19.25 16.32
N LYS A 23 4.53 19.54 15.29
CA LYS A 23 4.53 18.75 14.06
C LYS A 23 5.95 18.81 13.50
N VAL A 24 6.66 17.69 13.53
CA VAL A 24 7.95 17.54 12.84
C VAL A 24 7.72 17.98 11.40
N PRO A 25 8.42 19.03 10.91
CA PRO A 25 8.24 19.49 9.54
C PRO A 25 8.56 18.34 8.57
N PRO A 26 7.82 18.24 7.46
CA PRO A 26 8.05 17.16 6.50
C PRO A 26 9.51 17.21 6.02
N PRO A 27 10.12 16.05 5.75
CA PRO A 27 11.49 16.00 5.27
C PRO A 27 11.62 16.82 3.98
N LYS A 28 12.74 17.55 3.85
CA LYS A 28 13.03 18.36 2.68
C LYS A 28 13.02 17.47 1.42
N PRO A 29 12.40 17.91 0.30
CA PRO A 29 12.48 17.19 -0.97
C PRO A 29 13.92 16.97 -1.41
N LYS A 30 14.21 15.79 -1.97
CA LYS A 30 15.54 15.43 -2.50
C LYS A 30 15.64 15.74 -3.98
N SER A 31 16.79 16.25 -4.40
CA SER A 31 17.14 16.45 -5.80
C SER A 31 17.30 15.12 -6.55
N LYS A 32 17.25 15.20 -7.89
CA LYS A 32 17.50 14.06 -8.78
C LYS A 32 18.86 13.40 -8.53
N ALA A 33 19.90 14.21 -8.33
CA ALA A 33 21.24 13.72 -8.06
C ALA A 33 21.33 12.97 -6.73
N GLU A 34 20.71 13.48 -5.67
CA GLU A 34 20.69 12.82 -4.35
C GLU A 34 19.96 11.49 -4.39
N VAL A 35 18.79 11.42 -5.06
CA VAL A 35 18.02 10.18 -5.19
C VAL A 35 18.79 9.14 -6.00
N LEU A 36 19.35 9.51 -7.16
CA LEU A 36 20.12 8.57 -7.99
C LEU A 36 21.40 8.08 -7.29
N ALA A 37 22.09 8.95 -6.55
CA ALA A 37 23.25 8.56 -5.74
C ALA A 37 22.85 7.57 -4.64
N PHE A 38 21.72 7.81 -3.96
CA PHE A 38 21.21 6.93 -2.92
C PHE A 38 20.78 5.56 -3.48
N ILE A 39 20.10 5.53 -4.63
CA ILE A 39 19.73 4.30 -5.34
C ILE A 39 20.98 3.52 -5.71
N LYS A 40 21.98 4.15 -6.32
CA LYS A 40 23.23 3.49 -6.69
C LYS A 40 23.94 2.89 -5.47
N LYS A 41 24.07 3.67 -4.39
CA LYS A 41 24.72 3.22 -3.15
C LYS A 41 23.99 2.05 -2.50
N THR A 42 22.68 2.16 -2.32
CA THR A 42 21.89 1.17 -1.59
C THR A 42 21.62 -0.07 -2.45
N GLY A 43 21.22 0.15 -3.70
CA GLY A 43 20.89 -0.86 -4.70
C GLY A 43 22.01 -1.86 -5.00
N SER A 44 23.25 -1.37 -5.03
CA SER A 44 24.43 -2.20 -5.30
C SER A 44 24.90 -3.04 -4.11
N THR A 45 24.26 -2.91 -2.95
CA THR A 45 24.60 -3.67 -1.74
C THR A 45 23.47 -4.62 -1.37
N PRO A 46 23.74 -5.89 -1.04
CA PRO A 46 22.73 -6.78 -0.48
C PRO A 46 22.19 -6.23 0.86
N PRO A 47 20.92 -6.50 1.21
CA PRO A 47 20.41 -6.20 2.56
C PRO A 47 21.18 -6.96 3.66
N ASP A 48 21.20 -6.44 4.88
CA ASP A 48 21.97 -7.02 6.01
C ASP A 48 21.57 -8.48 6.32
N TRP A 49 20.31 -8.84 6.11
CA TRP A 49 19.80 -10.19 6.32
C TRP A 49 20.16 -11.18 5.20
N PHE A 50 20.71 -10.71 4.08
CA PHE A 50 20.88 -11.51 2.86
C PHE A 50 21.87 -12.66 3.05
N ALA A 51 22.96 -12.44 3.78
CA ALA A 51 23.97 -13.46 4.03
C ALA A 51 23.42 -14.63 4.87
N ALA A 52 22.62 -14.33 5.89
CA ALA A 52 22.00 -15.31 6.78
C ALA A 52 20.79 -16.03 6.17
N THR A 53 20.26 -15.54 5.05
CA THR A 53 19.07 -16.12 4.42
C THR A 53 19.42 -17.38 3.63
N PRO A 54 18.79 -18.54 3.93
CA PRO A 54 19.04 -19.78 3.21
C PRO A 54 18.52 -19.71 1.77
N LEU A 55 19.16 -20.46 0.87
CA LEU A 55 18.73 -20.60 -0.52
C LEU A 55 17.84 -21.85 -0.66
N ASN A 56 16.53 -21.64 -0.57
CA ASN A 56 15.52 -22.70 -0.59
C ASN A 56 14.63 -22.60 -1.84
N TYR A 57 14.73 -23.59 -2.74
CA TYR A 57 13.87 -23.72 -3.92
C TYR A 57 13.76 -25.19 -4.37
N PRO A 58 12.67 -25.60 -5.04
CA PRO A 58 12.53 -26.96 -5.58
C PRO A 58 13.63 -27.27 -6.59
N LYS A 59 14.29 -28.43 -6.44
CA LYS A 59 15.36 -28.86 -7.36
C LYS A 59 14.87 -29.22 -8.76
N THR A 60 13.55 -29.39 -8.92
CA THR A 60 12.86 -29.65 -10.18
C THR A 60 12.54 -28.39 -10.98
N LEU A 61 12.83 -27.20 -10.45
CA LEU A 61 12.57 -25.94 -11.16
C LEU A 61 13.43 -25.82 -12.42
N ASP A 62 12.79 -25.44 -13.53
CA ASP A 62 13.49 -25.01 -14.72
C ASP A 62 14.05 -23.59 -14.54
N LEU A 63 15.32 -23.51 -14.15
CA LEU A 63 16.03 -22.25 -13.89
C LEU A 63 16.32 -21.45 -15.17
N SER A 64 15.96 -21.94 -16.36
CA SER A 64 15.98 -21.11 -17.57
C SER A 64 14.90 -20.03 -17.56
N TRP A 65 13.85 -20.22 -16.74
CA TRP A 65 12.68 -19.37 -16.61
C TRP A 65 11.93 -19.13 -17.93
N SER A 66 11.87 -20.16 -18.78
CA SER A 66 11.00 -20.14 -19.94
C SER A 66 9.51 -20.15 -19.52
N PRO A 67 8.62 -19.51 -20.30
CA PRO A 67 7.19 -19.68 -20.12
C PRO A 67 6.81 -21.17 -20.19
N PRO A 68 5.85 -21.64 -19.38
CA PRO A 68 5.39 -23.02 -19.51
C PRO A 68 4.73 -23.23 -20.89
N PRO A 69 4.83 -24.42 -21.50
CA PRO A 69 4.12 -24.73 -22.73
C PRO A 69 2.62 -24.46 -22.59
N GLN A 70 2.00 -23.99 -23.68
CA GLN A 70 0.57 -23.68 -23.67
C GLN A 70 -0.25 -24.90 -23.24
N GLY A 71 -1.19 -24.69 -22.30
CA GLY A 71 -2.03 -25.76 -21.74
C GLY A 71 -1.41 -26.57 -20.60
N SER A 72 -0.16 -26.29 -20.22
CA SER A 72 0.46 -26.95 -19.05
C SER A 72 -0.30 -26.61 -17.76
N PRO A 73 -0.46 -27.58 -16.83
CA PRO A 73 -1.04 -27.29 -15.53
C PRO A 73 -0.15 -26.33 -14.74
N TRP A 74 -0.75 -25.66 -13.75
CA TRP A 74 -0.01 -24.87 -12.78
C TRP A 74 0.85 -25.78 -11.89
N ASP A 75 2.17 -25.65 -11.98
CA ASP A 75 3.16 -26.44 -11.27
C ASP A 75 4.31 -25.54 -10.76
N PRO A 76 4.20 -24.99 -9.53
CA PRO A 76 5.23 -24.17 -8.90
C PRO A 76 6.48 -24.99 -8.53
N GLY A 77 6.47 -26.32 -8.69
CA GLY A 77 7.66 -27.16 -8.56
C GLY A 77 8.52 -27.16 -9.82
N LYS A 78 7.99 -26.74 -10.98
CA LYS A 78 8.68 -26.78 -12.28
C LYS A 78 8.89 -25.42 -12.93
N ASN A 79 7.99 -24.46 -12.73
CA ASN A 79 8.12 -23.14 -13.33
C ASN A 79 8.48 -22.05 -12.32
N VAL A 80 9.50 -21.25 -12.64
CA VAL A 80 10.02 -20.19 -11.76
C VAL A 80 8.98 -19.09 -11.49
N GLY A 81 8.23 -18.66 -12.51
CA GLY A 81 7.21 -17.62 -12.33
C GLY A 81 6.09 -18.08 -11.41
N GLN A 82 5.65 -19.33 -11.57
CA GLN A 82 4.62 -19.94 -10.72
C GLN A 82 5.11 -20.19 -9.29
N PHE A 83 6.38 -20.60 -9.14
CA PHE A 83 7.04 -20.70 -7.83
C PHE A 83 7.06 -19.37 -7.10
N ILE A 84 7.54 -18.30 -7.75
CA ILE A 84 7.56 -16.96 -7.15
C ILE A 84 6.15 -16.54 -6.75
N TRP A 85 5.18 -16.75 -7.64
CA TRP A 85 3.80 -16.36 -7.38
C TRP A 85 3.19 -17.08 -6.18
N THR A 86 3.17 -18.42 -6.18
CA THR A 86 2.44 -19.20 -5.17
C THR A 86 3.27 -19.49 -3.91
N SER A 87 4.57 -19.69 -4.06
CA SER A 87 5.42 -20.17 -2.96
C SER A 87 6.16 -19.06 -2.23
N ILE A 88 6.38 -17.91 -2.89
CA ILE A 88 7.09 -16.76 -2.32
C ILE A 88 6.13 -15.61 -2.03
N ASN A 89 5.46 -15.04 -3.03
CA ASN A 89 4.68 -13.81 -2.85
C ASN A 89 3.57 -13.97 -1.79
N GLU A 90 2.90 -15.12 -1.79
CA GLU A 90 1.82 -15.47 -0.85
C GLU A 90 2.34 -15.82 0.57
N ASN A 91 3.65 -15.84 0.81
CA ASN A 91 4.24 -16.27 2.08
C ASN A 91 5.32 -15.28 2.58
N GLU A 92 4.91 -14.37 3.48
CA GLU A 92 5.78 -13.34 4.05
C GLU A 92 7.08 -13.89 4.65
N ALA A 93 7.02 -15.03 5.34
CA ALA A 93 8.20 -15.66 5.93
C ALA A 93 9.26 -16.07 4.88
N ARG A 94 8.86 -16.20 3.61
CA ARG A 94 9.70 -16.64 2.49
C ARG A 94 10.11 -15.52 1.55
N TRP A 95 9.69 -14.27 1.77
CA TRP A 95 10.06 -13.16 0.88
C TRP A 95 11.58 -12.97 0.77
N LYS A 96 12.29 -13.07 1.90
CA LYS A 96 13.76 -13.03 1.91
C LYS A 96 14.38 -14.16 1.09
N GLU A 97 13.83 -15.38 1.19
CA GLU A 97 14.28 -16.53 0.40
C GLU A 97 14.07 -16.31 -1.10
N GLY A 98 12.95 -15.69 -1.49
CA GLY A 98 12.70 -15.37 -2.89
C GLY A 98 13.71 -14.37 -3.46
N ILE A 99 14.08 -13.33 -2.70
CA ILE A 99 15.17 -12.43 -3.08
C ILE A 99 16.50 -13.20 -3.21
N LYS A 100 16.83 -14.06 -2.23
CA LYS A 100 18.04 -14.91 -2.27
C LYS A 100 18.06 -15.79 -3.51
N PHE A 101 16.92 -16.38 -3.85
CA PHE A 101 16.72 -17.21 -5.03
C PHE A 101 16.88 -16.43 -6.34
N LEU A 102 16.31 -15.22 -6.47
CA LEU A 102 16.49 -14.40 -7.66
C LEU A 102 17.94 -13.96 -7.86
N HIS A 103 18.68 -13.67 -6.80
CA HIS A 103 20.13 -13.44 -6.90
C HIS A 103 20.90 -14.69 -7.38
N HIS A 104 20.50 -15.88 -6.94
CA HIS A 104 21.04 -17.12 -7.48
C HIS A 104 20.71 -17.27 -8.98
N MET A 105 19.49 -16.92 -9.40
CA MET A 105 19.08 -16.93 -10.82
C MET A 105 19.90 -15.99 -11.70
N LEU A 106 20.34 -14.82 -11.18
CA LEU A 106 21.28 -13.94 -11.89
C LEU A 106 22.61 -14.65 -12.18
N THR A 107 23.09 -15.45 -11.22
CA THR A 107 24.36 -16.18 -11.37
C THR A 107 24.23 -17.33 -12.36
N VAL A 108 23.15 -18.13 -12.24
CA VAL A 108 22.89 -19.28 -13.11
C VAL A 108 22.63 -18.87 -14.56
N ASN A 109 22.02 -17.70 -14.78
CA ASN A 109 21.66 -17.23 -16.12
C ASN A 109 22.57 -16.10 -16.62
N LYS A 110 23.76 -15.89 -16.05
CA LYS A 110 24.66 -14.76 -16.39
C LYS A 110 24.93 -14.58 -17.89
N ASP A 111 24.93 -15.68 -18.65
CA ASP A 111 25.21 -15.70 -20.10
C ASP A 111 23.93 -15.60 -20.95
N LYS A 112 22.76 -15.35 -20.34
CA LYS A 112 21.45 -15.20 -20.99
C LYS A 112 20.86 -13.80 -20.70
N PRO A 113 21.21 -12.77 -21.49
CA PRO A 113 20.84 -11.38 -21.19
C PRO A 113 19.34 -11.13 -21.01
N ALA A 114 18.49 -11.80 -21.81
CA ALA A 114 17.04 -11.68 -21.70
C ALA A 114 16.53 -12.22 -20.36
N THR A 115 16.99 -13.41 -19.93
CA THR A 115 16.63 -13.99 -18.63
C THR A 115 17.19 -13.15 -17.49
N VAL A 116 18.41 -12.63 -17.59
CA VAL A 116 18.98 -11.72 -16.58
C VAL A 116 18.10 -10.49 -16.41
N LYS A 117 17.68 -9.85 -17.51
CA LYS A 117 16.77 -8.71 -17.47
C LYS A 117 15.43 -9.06 -16.81
N GLN A 118 14.86 -10.22 -17.11
CA GLN A 118 13.63 -10.72 -16.48
C GLN A 118 13.81 -10.93 -14.96
N VAL A 119 14.94 -11.49 -14.54
CA VAL A 119 15.28 -11.68 -13.13
C VAL A 119 15.46 -10.34 -12.41
N MET A 120 16.11 -9.36 -13.05
CA MET A 120 16.25 -8.01 -12.51
C MET A 120 14.89 -7.31 -12.34
N ASN A 121 14.00 -7.41 -13.33
CA ASN A 121 12.62 -6.92 -13.19
C ASN A 121 11.89 -7.57 -12.01
N ALA A 122 12.05 -8.90 -11.84
CA ALA A 122 11.44 -9.62 -10.72
C ALA A 122 12.02 -9.18 -9.36
N LEU A 123 13.33 -8.91 -9.27
CA LEU A 123 13.94 -8.32 -8.07
C LEU A 123 13.34 -6.93 -7.80
N GLY A 124 13.20 -6.10 -8.84
CA GLY A 124 12.54 -4.80 -8.76
C GLY A 124 11.13 -4.89 -8.18
N ASN A 125 10.31 -5.82 -8.69
CA ASN A 125 8.96 -6.08 -8.17
C ASN A 125 8.99 -6.56 -6.72
N MET A 126 9.82 -7.54 -6.36
CA MET A 126 9.85 -8.08 -5.00
C MET A 126 10.32 -7.04 -3.97
N TYR A 127 11.33 -6.23 -4.29
CA TYR A 127 11.74 -5.16 -3.40
C TYR A 127 10.67 -4.08 -3.25
N HIS A 128 9.93 -3.77 -4.32
CA HIS A 128 8.86 -2.78 -4.32
C HIS A 128 7.62 -3.27 -3.55
N ASP A 129 7.06 -4.41 -3.96
CA ASP A 129 5.74 -4.88 -3.53
C ASP A 129 5.76 -5.61 -2.19
N LEU A 130 6.86 -6.32 -1.91
CA LEU A 130 6.96 -7.17 -0.72
C LEU A 130 7.77 -6.46 0.37
N HIS A 131 8.97 -5.99 0.05
CA HIS A 131 9.88 -5.42 1.05
C HIS A 131 9.76 -3.91 1.25
N GLN A 132 9.07 -3.19 0.35
CA GLN A 132 9.05 -1.71 0.32
C GLN A 132 10.45 -1.08 0.38
N ASP A 133 11.46 -1.75 -0.17
CA ASP A 133 12.81 -1.22 -0.33
C ASP A 133 12.88 -0.46 -1.66
N TRP A 134 12.39 0.77 -1.64
CA TRP A 134 12.25 1.62 -2.82
C TRP A 134 13.59 1.87 -3.54
N ALA A 135 14.70 1.90 -2.80
CA ALA A 135 16.02 2.12 -3.40
C ALA A 135 16.49 0.89 -4.18
N ARG A 136 16.38 -0.31 -3.59
CA ARG A 136 16.73 -1.56 -4.31
C ARG A 136 15.74 -1.86 -5.42
N ALA A 137 14.46 -1.56 -5.23
CA ALA A 137 13.44 -1.66 -6.27
C ALA A 137 13.82 -0.83 -7.50
N ALA A 138 14.06 0.47 -7.32
CA ALA A 138 14.47 1.36 -8.40
C ALA A 138 15.79 0.92 -9.04
N PHE A 139 16.78 0.47 -8.24
CA PHE A 139 18.05 0.00 -8.75
C PHE A 139 17.90 -1.18 -9.70
N TRP A 140 17.19 -2.24 -9.31
CA TRP A 140 17.06 -3.44 -10.14
C TRP A 140 16.26 -3.17 -11.42
N ARG A 141 15.25 -2.30 -11.35
CA ARG A 141 14.52 -1.81 -12.53
C ARG A 141 15.41 -1.03 -13.50
N GLN A 142 16.20 -0.09 -13.00
CA GLN A 142 17.19 0.65 -13.80
C GLN A 142 18.21 -0.29 -14.43
N MET A 143 18.70 -1.29 -13.70
CA MET A 143 19.60 -2.32 -14.22
C MET A 143 18.96 -3.19 -15.31
N ALA A 144 17.64 -3.39 -15.25
CA ALA A 144 16.87 -4.04 -16.31
C ALA A 144 16.61 -3.13 -17.53
N GLY A 145 17.04 -1.87 -17.49
CA GLY A 145 16.85 -0.88 -18.55
C GLY A 145 15.47 -0.22 -18.55
N GLU A 146 14.76 -0.24 -17.43
CA GLU A 146 13.51 0.49 -17.23
C GLU A 146 13.80 1.95 -16.89
N ALA A 147 13.17 2.89 -17.62
CA ALA A 147 13.47 4.32 -17.49
C ALA A 147 12.28 5.16 -17.00
N ASP A 148 11.05 4.71 -17.22
CA ASP A 148 9.85 5.54 -17.11
C ASP A 148 8.57 4.78 -16.78
N SER A 149 8.69 3.71 -15.99
CA SER A 149 7.52 3.02 -15.49
C SER A 149 6.88 3.69 -14.28
N LEU A 150 5.64 3.30 -14.02
CA LEU A 150 4.86 3.76 -12.90
C LEU A 150 5.49 3.36 -11.55
N GLU A 151 6.03 2.14 -11.46
CA GLU A 151 6.68 1.63 -10.26
C GLU A 151 8.01 2.34 -9.98
N LEU A 152 8.71 2.78 -11.03
CA LEU A 152 9.90 3.61 -10.88
C LEU A 152 9.53 5.02 -10.41
N ALA A 153 8.46 5.61 -10.95
CA ALA A 153 7.91 6.88 -10.46
C ALA A 153 7.51 6.79 -8.97
N HIS A 154 6.82 5.72 -8.58
CA HIS A 154 6.44 5.47 -7.19
C HIS A 154 7.68 5.35 -6.29
N SER A 155 8.69 4.58 -6.73
CA SER A 155 9.96 4.46 -6.00
C SER A 155 10.64 5.82 -5.80
N TYR A 156 10.70 6.67 -6.82
CA TYR A 156 11.28 8.01 -6.69
C TYR A 156 10.52 8.91 -5.71
N PHE A 157 9.19 8.87 -5.75
CA PHE A 157 8.36 9.60 -4.78
C PHE A 157 8.65 9.14 -3.35
N LYS A 158 8.62 7.82 -3.10
CA LYS A 158 8.91 7.24 -1.78
C LYS A 158 10.33 7.52 -1.29
N LEU A 159 11.28 7.72 -2.19
CA LEU A 159 12.66 8.13 -1.86
C LEU A 159 12.82 9.64 -1.57
N GLY A 160 11.75 10.42 -1.75
CA GLY A 160 11.68 11.84 -1.40
C GLY A 160 11.77 12.80 -2.59
N SER A 161 11.63 12.33 -3.84
CA SER A 161 11.62 13.20 -5.03
C SER A 161 10.28 13.11 -5.77
N LYS A 162 9.38 14.04 -5.43
CA LYS A 162 8.13 14.26 -6.16
C LYS A 162 8.41 14.66 -7.61
N ASP A 163 9.40 15.52 -7.85
CA ASP A 163 9.71 16.02 -9.20
C ASP A 163 10.06 14.91 -10.18
N MET A 164 10.87 13.92 -9.75
CA MET A 164 11.19 12.76 -10.58
C MET A 164 9.96 11.87 -10.86
N ALA A 165 9.05 11.73 -9.88
CA ALA A 165 7.81 11.01 -10.09
C ALA A 165 6.89 11.74 -11.09
N VAL A 166 6.77 13.06 -10.96
CA VAL A 166 6.01 13.93 -11.87
C VAL A 166 6.59 13.89 -13.29
N GLU A 167 7.92 13.89 -13.44
CA GLU A 167 8.60 13.78 -14.75
C GLU A 167 8.14 12.54 -15.53
N ILE A 168 7.99 11.40 -14.85
CA ILE A 168 7.49 10.15 -15.45
C ILE A 168 5.97 10.23 -15.65
N LEU A 169 5.23 10.62 -14.61
CA LEU A 169 3.77 10.65 -14.65
C LEU A 169 3.20 11.58 -15.73
N ASN A 170 3.88 12.67 -16.07
CA ASN A 170 3.48 13.58 -17.15
C ASN A 170 3.49 12.92 -18.54
N ARG A 171 4.18 11.78 -18.70
CA ARG A 171 4.16 11.00 -19.96
C ARG A 171 2.86 10.22 -20.13
N TYR A 172 2.09 10.02 -19.06
CA TYR A 172 0.79 9.38 -19.10
C TYR A 172 -0.29 10.43 -19.41
N GLY A 173 -0.71 10.50 -20.67
CA GLY A 173 -1.82 11.36 -21.09
C GLY A 173 -3.21 10.87 -20.65
N GLN A 174 -3.31 9.59 -20.25
CA GLN A 174 -4.52 8.93 -19.76
C GLN A 174 -4.14 7.74 -18.88
N ASP A 175 -5.09 7.24 -18.09
CA ASP A 175 -4.92 6.01 -17.32
C ASP A 175 -5.66 4.85 -18.01
N ASN A 176 -4.89 3.92 -18.57
CA ASN A 176 -5.39 2.69 -19.21
C ASN A 176 -5.14 1.44 -18.35
N THR A 177 -4.71 1.62 -17.10
CA THR A 177 -4.40 0.51 -16.22
C THR A 177 -5.69 -0.09 -15.67
N ARG A 178 -5.70 -1.41 -15.45
CA ARG A 178 -6.87 -2.16 -14.95
C ARG A 178 -7.48 -1.56 -13.67
N HIS A 179 -6.66 -0.96 -12.82
CA HIS A 179 -7.06 -0.50 -11.49
C HIS A 179 -6.78 0.99 -11.25
N ALA A 180 -6.70 1.81 -12.29
CA ALA A 180 -6.46 3.25 -12.16
C ALA A 180 -5.17 3.60 -11.37
N SER A 181 -4.09 2.86 -11.63
CA SER A 181 -2.80 3.00 -10.93
C SER A 181 -2.14 4.36 -11.18
N VAL A 182 -2.31 4.97 -12.36
CA VAL A 182 -1.76 6.31 -12.68
C VAL A 182 -2.52 7.37 -11.90
N VAL A 183 -3.86 7.30 -11.88
CA VAL A 183 -4.73 8.17 -11.07
C VAL A 183 -4.29 8.13 -9.61
N ARG A 184 -4.10 6.92 -9.07
CA ARG A 184 -3.72 6.71 -7.67
C ARG A 184 -2.37 7.31 -7.34
N LEU A 185 -1.37 7.11 -8.20
CA LEU A 185 -0.06 7.67 -7.92
C LEU A 185 -0.09 9.21 -7.98
N TRP A 186 -0.82 9.82 -8.92
CA TRP A 186 -1.05 11.28 -8.91
C TRP A 186 -1.68 11.76 -7.59
N ALA A 187 -2.65 11.01 -7.06
CA ALA A 187 -3.27 11.35 -5.78
C ALA A 187 -2.28 11.23 -4.61
N GLU A 188 -1.54 10.12 -4.54
CA GLU A 188 -0.55 9.87 -3.48
C GLU A 188 0.57 10.92 -3.46
N ILE A 189 1.03 11.38 -4.63
CA ILE A 189 2.05 12.43 -4.70
C ILE A 189 1.53 13.84 -4.37
N GLY A 190 0.26 13.95 -3.96
CA GLY A 190 -0.37 15.19 -3.54
C GLY A 190 -0.82 16.07 -4.71
N GLU A 191 -1.28 15.47 -5.81
CA GLU A 191 -1.87 16.17 -6.97
C GLU A 191 -3.31 15.70 -7.23
N PRO A 192 -4.23 15.87 -6.25
CA PRO A 192 -5.57 15.30 -6.32
C PRO A 192 -6.43 15.88 -7.44
N ALA A 193 -6.17 17.12 -7.88
CA ALA A 193 -6.87 17.72 -9.01
C ALA A 193 -6.52 17.00 -10.32
N LYS A 194 -5.23 16.69 -10.54
CA LYS A 194 -4.78 15.93 -11.71
C LYS A 194 -5.28 14.49 -11.68
N ALA A 195 -5.22 13.85 -10.50
CA ALA A 195 -5.77 12.53 -10.28
C ALA A 195 -7.27 12.45 -10.61
N LEU A 196 -8.06 13.40 -10.09
CA LEU A 196 -9.50 13.46 -10.34
C LEU A 196 -9.81 13.66 -11.82
N GLN A 197 -9.10 14.56 -12.50
CA GLN A 197 -9.25 14.77 -13.95
C GLN A 197 -9.05 13.45 -14.73
N LEU A 198 -7.99 12.70 -14.42
CA LEU A 198 -7.70 11.43 -15.08
C LEU A 198 -8.74 10.35 -14.73
N ALA A 199 -9.25 10.34 -13.50
CA ALA A 199 -10.30 9.42 -13.07
C ALA A 199 -11.63 9.68 -13.81
N GLU A 200 -11.99 10.94 -14.02
CA GLU A 200 -13.17 11.34 -14.79
C GLU A 200 -13.01 11.01 -16.27
N GLN A 201 -11.81 11.20 -16.84
CA GLN A 201 -11.51 10.75 -18.19
C GLN A 201 -11.68 9.23 -18.34
N MET A 202 -11.15 8.45 -17.39
CA MET A 202 -11.37 7.00 -17.36
C MET A 202 -12.87 6.66 -17.25
N ALA A 203 -13.62 7.36 -16.40
CA ALA A 203 -15.04 7.12 -16.21
C ALA A 203 -15.89 7.30 -17.48
N GLY A 204 -15.41 8.09 -18.45
CA GLY A 204 -16.04 8.23 -19.76
C GLY A 204 -16.05 6.94 -20.60
N SER A 205 -15.09 6.04 -20.38
CA SER A 205 -14.99 4.76 -21.12
C SER A 205 -15.21 3.53 -20.23
N ILE A 206 -14.81 3.60 -18.97
CA ILE A 206 -14.91 2.53 -17.97
C ILE A 206 -15.58 3.12 -16.71
N PRO A 207 -16.91 3.29 -16.72
CA PRO A 207 -17.63 4.06 -15.69
C PRO A 207 -17.45 3.52 -14.27
N ASP A 208 -17.47 2.21 -14.07
CA ASP A 208 -17.30 1.59 -12.75
C ASP A 208 -15.92 1.87 -12.16
N ALA A 209 -14.85 1.68 -12.94
CA ALA A 209 -13.48 1.84 -12.46
C ALA A 209 -13.10 3.32 -12.29
N GLY A 210 -13.45 4.17 -13.27
CA GLY A 210 -13.14 5.59 -13.22
C GLY A 210 -13.88 6.33 -12.10
N ASN A 211 -15.19 6.08 -11.93
CA ASN A 211 -15.94 6.67 -10.82
C ASN A 211 -15.48 6.11 -9.46
N LEU A 212 -15.11 4.82 -9.37
CA LEU A 212 -14.55 4.28 -8.13
C LEU A 212 -13.24 4.99 -7.76
N ALA A 213 -12.33 5.17 -8.73
CA ALA A 213 -11.08 5.88 -8.51
C ALA A 213 -11.30 7.36 -8.16
N ALA A 214 -12.25 8.05 -8.81
CA ALA A 214 -12.61 9.43 -8.48
C ALA A 214 -13.15 9.54 -7.03
N GLY A 215 -13.98 8.58 -6.61
CA GLY A 215 -14.45 8.48 -5.23
C GLY A 215 -13.30 8.30 -4.24
N ASP A 216 -12.35 7.42 -4.55
CA ASP A 216 -11.16 7.17 -3.73
C ASP A 216 -10.31 8.44 -3.58
N VAL A 217 -10.04 9.16 -4.68
CA VAL A 217 -9.32 10.44 -4.69
C VAL A 217 -10.03 11.46 -3.79
N CYS A 218 -11.34 11.63 -3.96
CA CYS A 218 -12.11 12.58 -3.16
C CYS A 218 -12.11 12.22 -1.67
N ARG A 219 -12.30 10.94 -1.32
CA ARG A 219 -12.33 10.47 0.06
C ARG A 219 -10.98 10.67 0.75
N ALA A 220 -9.88 10.28 0.12
CA ALA A 220 -8.53 10.45 0.66
C ALA A 220 -8.19 11.92 0.96
N ASN A 221 -8.77 12.85 0.20
CA ASN A 221 -8.59 14.30 0.34
C ASN A 221 -9.69 14.98 1.18
N GLY A 222 -10.51 14.23 1.91
CA GLY A 222 -11.54 14.77 2.79
C GLY A 222 -12.75 15.38 2.09
N ARG A 223 -12.86 15.24 0.76
CA ARG A 223 -13.98 15.69 -0.07
C ARG A 223 -15.12 14.66 -0.04
N TYR A 224 -15.62 14.35 1.15
CA TYR A 224 -16.54 13.23 1.37
C TYR A 224 -17.86 13.36 0.61
N ALA A 225 -18.43 14.57 0.52
CA ALA A 225 -19.67 14.80 -0.23
C ALA A 225 -19.52 14.45 -1.73
N GLU A 226 -18.38 14.82 -2.32
CA GLU A 226 -18.06 14.49 -3.71
C GLU A 226 -17.74 13.00 -3.87
N ALA A 227 -17.03 12.41 -2.91
CA ALA A 227 -16.74 10.98 -2.90
C ALA A 227 -18.03 10.14 -2.92
N LEU A 228 -19.05 10.52 -2.14
CA LEU A 228 -20.36 9.87 -2.13
C LEU A 228 -21.01 9.87 -3.52
N VAL A 229 -20.94 10.99 -4.26
CA VAL A 229 -21.49 11.09 -5.62
C VAL A 229 -20.79 10.14 -6.57
N TYR A 230 -19.46 10.11 -6.57
CA TYR A 230 -18.71 9.20 -7.45
C TYR A 230 -18.93 7.73 -7.09
N TYR A 231 -18.93 7.37 -5.80
CA TYR A 231 -19.19 5.99 -5.41
C TYR A 231 -20.63 5.56 -5.74
N GLN A 232 -21.62 6.45 -5.65
CA GLN A 232 -22.98 6.15 -6.13
C GLN A 232 -22.99 5.85 -7.65
N LYS A 233 -22.29 6.66 -8.45
CA LYS A 233 -22.15 6.41 -9.90
C LYS A 233 -21.46 5.06 -10.17
N ALA A 234 -20.38 4.75 -9.45
CA ALA A 234 -19.67 3.48 -9.59
C ALA A 234 -20.56 2.28 -9.21
N ALA A 235 -21.30 2.38 -8.10
CA ALA A 235 -22.22 1.34 -7.65
C ALA A 235 -23.43 1.16 -8.59
N ALA A 236 -23.87 2.23 -9.26
CA ALA A 236 -24.97 2.21 -10.21
C ALA A 236 -24.55 1.86 -11.65
N ALA A 237 -23.26 1.61 -11.91
CA ALA A 237 -22.77 1.32 -13.25
C ALA A 237 -23.47 0.08 -13.86
N SER A 238 -23.96 0.25 -15.09
CA SER A 238 -24.62 -0.79 -15.91
C SER A 238 -23.66 -1.48 -16.89
N GLY A 239 -22.49 -0.90 -17.11
CA GLY A 239 -21.41 -1.42 -17.96
C GLY A 239 -20.07 -0.80 -17.57
N GLY A 240 -18.97 -1.41 -18.02
CA GLY A 240 -17.63 -0.96 -17.67
C GLY A 240 -16.59 -2.07 -17.74
N SER A 241 -15.72 -2.12 -16.74
CA SER A 241 -14.56 -3.02 -16.71
C SER A 241 -14.98 -4.49 -16.56
N ARG A 242 -14.01 -5.37 -16.80
CA ARG A 242 -14.14 -6.81 -16.46
C ARG A 242 -14.35 -7.08 -14.96
N ASP A 243 -14.07 -6.09 -14.11
CA ASP A 243 -14.14 -6.19 -12.65
C ASP A 243 -15.38 -5.45 -12.10
N ILE A 244 -16.38 -5.16 -12.95
CA ILE A 244 -17.54 -4.32 -12.61
C ILE A 244 -18.26 -4.76 -11.34
N ASP A 245 -18.50 -6.06 -11.16
CA ASP A 245 -19.18 -6.57 -9.98
C ASP A 245 -18.36 -6.36 -8.70
N GLN A 246 -17.03 -6.53 -8.77
CA GLN A 246 -16.16 -6.22 -7.63
C GLN A 246 -16.11 -4.71 -7.37
N ASN A 247 -16.00 -3.89 -8.42
CA ASN A 247 -15.93 -2.43 -8.29
C ASN A 247 -17.22 -1.86 -7.70
N LYS A 248 -18.40 -2.39 -8.07
CA LYS A 248 -19.69 -2.01 -7.48
C LYS A 248 -19.76 -2.36 -5.99
N LYS A 249 -19.31 -3.56 -5.60
CA LYS A 249 -19.24 -3.97 -4.19
C LYS A 249 -18.29 -3.10 -3.38
N ARG A 250 -17.12 -2.77 -3.93
CA ARG A 250 -16.14 -1.88 -3.32
C ARG A 250 -16.69 -0.46 -3.16
N ALA A 251 -17.35 0.07 -4.19
CA ALA A 251 -18.01 1.38 -4.12
C ALA A 251 -19.09 1.40 -3.03
N GLN A 252 -19.91 0.35 -2.94
CA GLN A 252 -20.92 0.23 -1.88
C GLN A 252 -20.30 0.18 -0.48
N ALA A 253 -19.22 -0.60 -0.30
CA ALA A 253 -18.50 -0.66 0.97
C ALA A 253 -17.95 0.72 1.38
N SER A 254 -17.42 1.49 0.43
CA SER A 254 -16.92 2.85 0.69
C SER A 254 -18.05 3.85 1.00
N LEU A 255 -19.22 3.71 0.35
CA LEU A 255 -20.42 4.49 0.71
C LEU A 255 -20.83 4.25 2.16
N ASP A 256 -20.92 2.98 2.55
CA ASP A 256 -21.34 2.58 3.89
C ASP A 256 -20.32 3.02 4.95
N ALA A 257 -19.02 2.95 4.61
CA ALA A 257 -17.93 3.43 5.46
C ALA A 257 -17.99 4.95 5.66
N ILE A 258 -18.16 5.75 4.60
CA ILE A 258 -18.25 7.22 4.73
C ILE A 258 -19.42 7.62 5.64
N LYS A 259 -20.61 7.06 5.41
CA LYS A 259 -21.79 7.30 6.26
C LYS A 259 -21.53 6.92 7.73
N SER A 260 -20.82 5.80 7.91
CA SER A 260 -20.47 5.26 9.23
C SER A 260 -19.43 6.11 9.98
N VAL A 261 -18.57 6.85 9.27
CA VAL A 261 -17.52 7.68 9.87
C VAL A 261 -18.11 8.92 10.56
N GLU A 262 -19.23 9.45 10.08
CA GLU A 262 -19.90 10.59 10.71
C GLU A 262 -20.59 10.22 12.03
N LEU A 263 -21.01 8.95 12.15
CA LEU A 263 -21.72 8.41 13.32
C LEU A 263 -20.79 7.73 14.33
N LEU A 264 -19.47 7.83 14.13
CA LEU A 264 -18.48 7.17 14.98
C LEU A 264 -17.95 8.14 16.04
N ASP A 265 -18.32 7.92 17.29
CA ASP A 265 -17.69 8.53 18.47
C ASP A 265 -16.93 7.46 19.27
N LEU A 266 -15.61 7.40 19.09
CA LEU A 266 -14.75 6.43 19.77
C LEU A 266 -14.86 6.50 21.30
N LYS A 267 -15.21 7.66 21.88
CA LYS A 267 -15.36 7.79 23.34
C LYS A 267 -16.58 7.05 23.88
N LYS A 268 -17.56 6.74 23.02
CA LYS A 268 -18.77 5.98 23.37
C LYS A 268 -18.67 4.49 23.01
N VAL A 269 -17.60 4.09 22.32
CA VAL A 269 -17.32 2.69 22.01
C VAL A 269 -16.79 2.02 23.28
N PRO A 270 -17.45 0.97 23.80
CA PRO A 270 -16.93 0.23 24.94
C PRO A 270 -15.55 -0.36 24.68
N ASP A 271 -14.80 -0.59 25.75
CA ASP A 271 -13.54 -1.31 25.63
C ASP A 271 -13.82 -2.75 25.17
N GLY A 272 -13.01 -3.24 24.23
CA GLY A 272 -13.23 -4.57 23.66
C GLY A 272 -12.58 -4.78 22.30
N LYS A 273 -12.91 -5.94 21.72
CA LYS A 273 -12.43 -6.38 20.41
C LYS A 273 -13.60 -6.50 19.44
N TYR A 274 -13.46 -5.87 18.28
CA TYR A 274 -14.50 -5.78 17.27
C TYR A 274 -14.02 -6.37 15.97
N LYS A 275 -14.87 -7.11 15.27
CA LYS A 275 -14.52 -7.74 13.99
C LYS A 275 -15.48 -7.33 12.90
N ALA A 276 -14.94 -7.09 11.72
CA ALA A 276 -15.70 -6.99 10.50
C ALA A 276 -14.79 -7.28 9.31
N ASP A 277 -15.43 -7.50 8.16
CA ASP A 277 -14.79 -7.78 6.89
C ASP A 277 -15.24 -6.80 5.80
N SER A 278 -14.40 -6.63 4.78
CA SER A 278 -14.73 -5.91 3.56
C SER A 278 -14.02 -6.51 2.35
N PHE A 279 -14.54 -6.24 1.16
CA PHE A 279 -14.04 -6.82 -0.10
C PHE A 279 -12.67 -6.22 -0.50
N GLY A 280 -11.64 -7.08 -0.46
CA GLY A 280 -10.29 -6.83 -0.99
C GLY A 280 -10.09 -7.34 -2.41
N TYR A 281 -8.84 -7.58 -2.80
CA TYR A 281 -8.47 -7.95 -4.18
C TYR A 281 -8.85 -9.39 -4.52
N SER A 282 -8.53 -10.32 -3.62
CA SER A 282 -8.68 -11.76 -3.81
C SER A 282 -9.85 -12.35 -3.03
N GLY A 283 -10.54 -11.53 -2.21
CA GLY A 283 -11.65 -11.98 -1.38
C GLY A 283 -11.94 -11.02 -0.23
N GLN A 284 -12.59 -11.52 0.82
CA GLN A 284 -12.83 -10.76 2.05
C GLN A 284 -11.52 -10.57 2.83
N VAL A 285 -11.33 -9.38 3.37
CA VAL A 285 -10.27 -9.05 4.34
C VAL A 285 -10.96 -8.75 5.68
N GLU A 286 -10.76 -9.64 6.65
CA GLU A 286 -11.29 -9.51 8.02
C GLU A 286 -10.28 -8.80 8.92
N VAL A 287 -10.74 -7.80 9.66
CA VAL A 287 -9.96 -7.10 10.68
C VAL A 287 -10.52 -7.37 12.08
N GLU A 288 -9.64 -7.39 13.07
CA GLU A 288 -9.99 -7.26 14.49
C GLU A 288 -9.42 -5.93 15.01
N VAL A 289 -10.29 -5.08 15.55
CA VAL A 289 -9.97 -3.76 16.10
C VAL A 289 -10.10 -3.81 17.62
N SER A 290 -9.03 -3.47 18.34
CA SER A 290 -9.03 -3.36 19.80
C SER A 290 -9.23 -1.91 20.22
N VAL A 291 -10.24 -1.66 21.06
CA VAL A 291 -10.53 -0.35 21.65
C VAL A 291 -10.31 -0.40 23.15
N ALA A 292 -9.62 0.59 23.70
CA ALA A 292 -9.46 0.79 25.13
C ALA A 292 -9.44 2.29 25.47
N ALA A 293 -10.13 2.69 26.54
CA ALA A 293 -10.21 4.07 27.00
C ALA A 293 -10.57 5.08 25.89
N GLY A 294 -11.53 4.71 25.03
CA GLY A 294 -12.00 5.53 23.92
C GLY A 294 -10.98 5.73 22.79
N LYS A 295 -9.99 4.83 22.66
CA LYS A 295 -8.95 4.87 21.62
C LYS A 295 -8.80 3.52 20.93
N ILE A 296 -8.46 3.55 19.65
CA ILE A 296 -8.00 2.36 18.93
C ILE A 296 -6.57 2.07 19.38
N THR A 297 -6.37 0.89 19.97
CA THR A 297 -5.06 0.45 20.50
C THR A 297 -4.35 -0.52 19.58
N ASP A 298 -5.10 -1.31 18.82
CA ASP A 298 -4.57 -2.30 17.89
C ASP A 298 -5.55 -2.56 16.74
N ILE A 299 -5.00 -2.89 15.57
CA ILE A 299 -5.75 -3.37 14.41
C ILE A 299 -4.92 -4.49 13.79
N ARG A 300 -5.51 -5.68 13.71
CA ARG A 300 -4.91 -6.83 13.02
C ARG A 300 -5.81 -7.33 11.91
N VAL A 301 -5.22 -7.71 10.77
CA VAL A 301 -5.94 -8.51 9.76
C VAL A 301 -5.96 -9.96 10.24
N SER A 302 -7.14 -10.47 10.60
CA SER A 302 -7.31 -11.81 11.18
C SER A 302 -7.50 -12.91 10.14
N ARG A 303 -8.01 -12.58 8.95
CA ARG A 303 -8.21 -13.51 7.84
C ARG A 303 -8.22 -12.79 6.51
N HIS A 304 -7.48 -13.29 5.53
CA HIS A 304 -7.53 -12.80 4.15
C HIS A 304 -6.99 -13.85 3.16
N THR A 305 -7.25 -13.66 1.86
CA THR A 305 -6.71 -14.47 0.76
C THR A 305 -5.89 -13.64 -0.24
N GLU A 306 -5.56 -12.40 0.12
CA GLU A 306 -4.72 -11.51 -0.68
C GLU A 306 -3.37 -12.16 -1.01
N LYS A 307 -2.91 -11.99 -2.25
CA LYS A 307 -1.72 -12.69 -2.76
C LYS A 307 -0.48 -11.82 -2.88
N GLN A 308 -0.61 -10.52 -2.63
CA GLN A 308 0.42 -9.51 -2.85
C GLN A 308 0.28 -8.37 -1.83
N TYR A 309 1.34 -7.56 -1.69
CA TYR A 309 1.35 -6.32 -0.92
C TYR A 309 1.04 -6.44 0.58
N TYR A 310 1.48 -7.51 1.26
CA TYR A 310 1.20 -7.66 2.69
C TYR A 310 1.84 -6.56 3.54
N SER A 311 2.89 -5.90 3.04
CA SER A 311 3.47 -4.72 3.68
C SER A 311 2.47 -3.57 3.81
N SER A 312 1.57 -3.40 2.85
CA SER A 312 0.53 -2.38 2.90
C SER A 312 -0.54 -2.68 3.97
N ILE A 313 -0.71 -3.95 4.35
CA ILE A 313 -1.62 -4.35 5.43
C ILE A 313 -1.14 -3.68 6.73
N SER A 314 0.13 -3.93 7.07
CA SER A 314 0.76 -3.38 8.28
C SER A 314 0.79 -1.84 8.24
N GLU A 315 1.12 -1.24 7.10
CA GLU A 315 1.14 0.22 6.94
C GLU A 315 -0.25 0.85 7.11
N THR A 316 -1.28 0.25 6.50
CA THR A 316 -2.66 0.74 6.61
C THR A 316 -3.18 0.64 8.03
N CYS A 317 -2.96 -0.49 8.71
CA CYS A 317 -3.30 -0.66 10.13
C CYS A 317 -2.60 0.37 11.01
N ALA A 318 -1.30 0.58 10.82
CA ALA A 318 -0.54 1.58 11.57
C ALA A 318 -1.06 3.01 11.35
N ASN A 319 -1.41 3.37 10.12
CA ASN A 319 -1.97 4.68 9.79
C ASN A 319 -3.34 4.90 10.43
N LEU A 320 -4.22 3.89 10.42
CA LEU A 320 -5.53 3.93 11.08
C LEU A 320 -5.41 4.11 12.60
N ILE A 321 -4.48 3.39 13.24
CA ILE A 321 -4.19 3.54 14.67
C ILE A 321 -3.66 4.96 14.93
N LYS A 322 -2.67 5.43 14.16
CA LYS A 322 -2.08 6.76 14.33
C LYS A 322 -3.12 7.88 14.19
N LYS A 323 -4.05 7.74 13.25
CA LYS A 323 -5.12 8.72 13.00
C LYS A 323 -6.35 8.54 13.88
N GLN A 324 -6.40 7.45 14.66
CA GLN A 324 -7.56 7.07 15.48
C GLN A 324 -8.85 7.00 14.64
N GLY A 325 -8.76 6.42 13.44
CA GLY A 325 -9.89 6.26 12.52
C GLY A 325 -9.52 6.42 11.05
N ALA A 326 -10.53 6.33 10.17
CA ALA A 326 -10.36 6.36 8.72
C ALA A 326 -10.21 7.76 8.11
N LYS A 327 -10.53 8.84 8.84
CA LYS A 327 -10.47 10.20 8.30
C LYS A 327 -9.02 10.57 7.96
N GLY A 328 -8.76 10.88 6.69
CA GLY A 328 -7.43 11.26 6.21
C GLY A 328 -6.40 10.13 6.26
N VAL A 329 -6.86 8.87 6.22
CA VAL A 329 -6.04 7.71 5.88
C VAL A 329 -6.23 7.42 4.39
N ASP A 330 -5.13 7.44 3.66
CA ASP A 330 -5.08 7.09 2.24
C ASP A 330 -4.67 5.63 2.07
N ALA A 331 -5.03 5.06 0.93
CA ALA A 331 -4.60 3.74 0.53
C ALA A 331 -3.21 3.76 -0.10
N THR A 332 -2.46 2.69 0.10
CA THR A 332 -1.08 2.58 -0.43
C THR A 332 -1.11 2.30 -1.93
N SER A 333 -0.34 3.05 -2.75
CA SER A 333 -0.20 2.73 -4.19
C SER A 333 0.33 1.32 -4.41
N GLY A 334 -0.22 0.64 -5.43
CA GLY A 334 0.03 -0.79 -5.70
C GLY A 334 -0.86 -1.72 -4.87
N ALA A 335 -1.31 -1.31 -3.69
CA ALA A 335 -2.06 -2.13 -2.75
C ALA A 335 -3.42 -1.53 -2.34
N THR A 336 -3.96 -0.67 -3.20
CA THR A 336 -5.10 0.18 -2.86
C THR A 336 -6.34 -0.63 -2.50
N ILE A 337 -6.62 -1.69 -3.26
CA ILE A 337 -7.83 -2.49 -3.07
C ILE A 337 -7.82 -3.15 -1.68
N THR A 338 -6.69 -3.72 -1.27
CA THR A 338 -6.50 -4.31 0.04
C THR A 338 -6.55 -3.26 1.15
N SER A 339 -5.90 -2.11 0.94
CA SER A 339 -5.88 -0.99 1.91
C SER A 339 -7.29 -0.45 2.16
N GLU A 340 -8.08 -0.25 1.10
CA GLU A 340 -9.49 0.16 1.19
C GLU A 340 -10.34 -0.86 1.92
N ALA A 341 -10.12 -2.15 1.69
CA ALA A 341 -10.83 -3.19 2.42
C ALA A 341 -10.55 -3.11 3.94
N ILE A 342 -9.29 -2.88 4.34
CA ILE A 342 -8.91 -2.71 5.75
C ILE A 342 -9.54 -1.45 6.35
N ILE A 343 -9.51 -0.32 5.64
CA ILE A 343 -10.13 0.94 6.07
C ILE A 343 -11.63 0.74 6.28
N ASN A 344 -12.31 0.19 5.28
CA ASN A 344 -13.76 -0.03 5.31
C ASN A 344 -14.14 -1.04 6.40
N ALA A 345 -13.40 -2.15 6.54
CA ALA A 345 -13.64 -3.15 7.58
C ALA A 345 -13.41 -2.58 8.98
N THR A 346 -12.39 -1.73 9.18
CA THR A 346 -12.12 -1.08 10.47
C THR A 346 -13.28 -0.16 10.87
N VAL A 347 -13.75 0.66 9.93
CA VAL A 347 -14.92 1.51 10.18
C VAL A 347 -16.15 0.65 10.47
N LYS A 348 -16.40 -0.40 9.69
CA LYS A 348 -17.55 -1.31 9.86
C LYS A 348 -17.54 -2.04 11.20
N ALA A 349 -16.37 -2.42 11.72
CA ALA A 349 -16.24 -3.13 12.99
C ALA A 349 -16.69 -2.29 14.19
N LEU A 350 -16.51 -0.97 14.14
CA LEU A 350 -16.75 -0.09 15.29
C LEU A 350 -18.23 0.30 15.42
N PRO A 351 -18.86 0.12 16.61
CA PRO A 351 -20.25 0.49 16.86
C PRO A 351 -20.54 1.97 16.58
N LYS A 352 -21.72 2.27 16.04
CA LYS A 352 -22.21 3.64 15.77
C LYS A 352 -23.05 4.13 16.95
N LYS A 353 -22.79 5.34 17.46
CA LYS A 353 -23.42 5.88 18.68
C LYS A 353 -23.46 7.40 18.77
#